data_AF-A0A924ERF7-F1
#
_entry.id   AF-A0A924ERF7-F1
#
_cell.length_a   1.000
_cell.length_b   1.000
_cell.length_c   1.000
_cell.angle_alpha   90.00
_cell.angle_beta   90.00
_cell.angle_gamma   90.00
#
_symmetry.space_group_name_H-M   'P 1'
#
loop_
_entity.id
_entity.type
_entity.pdbx_description
1 polymer ?
#
loop_
_entity_poly.entity_id
_entity_poly.type
_entity_poly.pdbx_seq_one_letter_code
_entity_poly.pdbx_strand_id
1 'polypeptide(L)'
;SGFWHQFAMTAHSPIGKNPEEFGVTPIRKEINFAHNDIDFTDETGIAHYKFSFGLKKSLLNYMHGINFDLPLKDWFDFKIPKTTIDPNYIHDCLLQEENFEFKGNSKLIFLAKNPQVEYYTKSKKGKFFEFSQLTFHLKTNILKIEVEKEKADWLSKILLENPVENSKKITGQQLKNEYEEKFEDFELFWFSKPIQQLKENGIILSL
;
A
#
# COMPACT_ATOMS: atom_id res chain seq x y z
N SER A 1 -5.99 -25.64 5.85
CA SER A 1 -6.05 -25.87 7.31
C SER A 1 -5.25 -24.79 8.00
N GLY A 2 -5.82 -24.13 9.02
CA GLY A 2 -5.07 -23.20 9.87
C GLY A 2 -4.75 -23.86 11.21
N PHE A 3 -3.59 -23.55 11.79
CA PHE A 3 -3.20 -24.02 13.12
C PHE A 3 -2.52 -22.91 13.92
N TRP A 4 -2.82 -22.85 15.21
CA TRP A 4 -2.06 -22.04 16.15
C TRP A 4 -0.90 -22.84 16.71
N HIS A 5 0.30 -22.27 16.63
CA HIS A 5 1.50 -22.77 17.26
C HIS A 5 1.90 -21.81 18.36
N GLN A 6 2.44 -22.35 19.46
CA GLN A 6 3.13 -21.51 20.43
C GLN A 6 4.34 -20.88 19.75
N PHE A 7 4.64 -19.65 20.12
CA PHE A 7 5.74 -18.89 19.56
C PHE A 7 7.07 -19.65 19.69
N ALA A 8 7.83 -19.70 18.59
CA ALA A 8 9.21 -20.19 18.55
C ALA A 8 10.13 -19.01 18.23
N MET A 9 11.13 -18.77 19.08
CA MET A 9 12.12 -17.73 18.84
C MET A 9 13.07 -18.19 17.74
N THR A 10 13.25 -17.36 16.71
CA THR A 10 14.20 -17.65 15.63
C THR A 10 15.43 -16.77 15.71
N ALA A 11 16.62 -17.35 15.51
CA ALA A 11 17.90 -16.69 15.75
C ALA A 11 18.13 -15.38 14.96
N HIS A 12 17.55 -15.29 13.76
CA HIS A 12 17.78 -14.17 12.85
C HIS A 12 16.67 -13.11 12.87
N SER A 13 15.56 -13.40 13.55
CA SER A 13 14.46 -12.44 13.74
C SER A 13 14.87 -11.31 14.70
N PRO A 14 14.12 -10.18 14.72
CA PRO A 14 14.36 -9.12 15.70
C PRO A 14 14.41 -9.63 17.14
N ILE A 15 13.52 -10.56 17.52
CA ILE A 15 13.52 -11.14 18.86
C ILE A 15 14.72 -12.05 19.15
N GLY A 16 15.30 -12.71 18.12
CA GLY A 16 16.49 -13.53 18.29
C GLY A 16 17.77 -12.71 18.37
N LYS A 17 17.79 -11.55 17.70
CA LYS A 17 18.90 -10.59 17.70
C LYS A 17 18.93 -9.74 18.98
N ASN A 18 17.77 -9.23 19.39
CA ASN A 18 17.61 -8.32 20.54
C ASN A 18 16.57 -8.88 21.54
N PRO A 19 16.81 -10.04 22.17
CA PRO A 19 15.81 -10.73 22.99
C PRO A 19 15.37 -9.93 24.24
N GLU A 20 16.26 -9.10 24.79
CA GLU A 20 15.98 -8.26 25.96
C GLU A 20 14.86 -7.23 25.70
N GLU A 21 14.74 -6.70 24.48
CA GLU A 21 13.67 -5.75 24.11
C GLU A 21 12.26 -6.39 24.22
N PHE A 22 12.21 -7.72 24.19
CA PHE A 22 10.98 -8.50 24.23
C PHE A 22 10.80 -9.26 25.56
N GLY A 23 11.67 -9.04 26.55
CA GLY A 23 11.59 -9.67 27.87
C GLY A 23 11.80 -11.17 27.88
N VAL A 24 12.61 -11.68 26.93
CA VAL A 24 12.91 -13.11 26.81
C VAL A 24 14.42 -13.33 26.87
N THR A 25 14.84 -14.48 27.38
CA THR A 25 16.25 -14.85 27.51
C THR A 25 16.54 -16.14 26.75
N PRO A 26 17.39 -16.11 25.71
CA PRO A 26 17.68 -17.29 24.90
C PRO A 26 18.54 -18.30 25.66
N ILE A 27 18.14 -19.57 25.61
CA ILE A 27 18.91 -20.72 26.09
C ILE A 27 19.83 -21.17 24.95
N ARG A 28 21.07 -20.67 24.97
CA ARG A 28 22.06 -21.01 23.95
C ARG A 28 22.67 -22.39 24.22
N LYS A 29 22.50 -23.31 23.28
CA LYS A 29 23.17 -24.62 23.25
C LYS A 29 24.31 -24.56 22.23
N GLU A 30 25.33 -25.40 22.39
CA GLU A 30 26.36 -25.57 21.37
C GLU A 30 25.76 -26.36 20.20
N ILE A 31 25.74 -25.78 18.99
CA ILE A 31 25.08 -26.38 17.81
C ILE A 31 26.02 -26.31 16.60
N ASN A 32 26.09 -27.40 15.82
CA ASN A 32 27.07 -27.56 14.73
C ASN A 32 26.55 -27.27 13.32
N PHE A 33 25.23 -27.12 13.11
CA PHE A 33 24.67 -27.03 11.75
C PHE A 33 23.51 -26.05 11.60
N ALA A 34 22.36 -26.28 12.25
CA ALA A 34 21.17 -25.45 12.08
C ALA A 34 20.79 -24.74 13.39
N HIS A 35 20.98 -23.43 13.43
CA HIS A 35 20.66 -22.56 14.57
C HIS A 35 19.48 -21.65 14.21
N ASN A 36 18.37 -22.24 13.77
CA ASN A 36 17.19 -21.49 13.35
C ASN A 36 16.27 -21.18 14.52
N ASP A 37 15.94 -22.17 15.35
CA ASP A 37 15.08 -22.03 16.52
C ASP A 37 15.92 -22.03 17.80
N ILE A 38 15.61 -21.12 18.71
CA ILE A 38 16.29 -20.98 20.00
C ILE A 38 15.26 -21.19 21.11
N ASP A 39 15.53 -22.14 22.00
CA ASP A 39 14.76 -22.27 23.24
C ASP A 39 14.95 -20.98 24.06
N PHE A 40 13.92 -20.52 24.76
CA PHE A 40 14.01 -19.29 25.54
C PHE A 40 13.20 -19.39 26.83
N THR A 41 13.57 -18.59 27.83
CA THR A 41 12.76 -18.31 29.01
C THR A 41 12.08 -16.96 28.85
N ASP A 42 10.84 -16.86 29.29
CA ASP A 42 10.07 -15.61 29.26
C ASP A 42 9.99 -14.99 30.66
N GLU A 43 10.43 -13.75 30.76
CA GLU A 43 10.49 -12.97 32.01
C GLU A 43 9.30 -12.00 32.14
N THR A 44 8.46 -11.88 31.10
CA THR A 44 7.26 -11.02 31.10
C THR A 44 6.15 -11.52 32.03
N GLY A 45 6.24 -12.79 32.48
CA GLY A 45 5.23 -13.44 33.32
C GLY A 45 3.95 -13.82 32.58
N ILE A 46 3.94 -13.77 31.25
CA ILE A 46 2.78 -14.11 30.43
C ILE A 46 2.52 -15.62 30.49
N ALA A 47 1.30 -15.98 30.93
CA ALA A 47 0.83 -17.37 30.92
C ALA A 47 0.31 -17.77 29.52
N HIS A 48 1.22 -17.99 28.56
CA HIS A 48 0.91 -18.26 27.15
C HIS A 48 -0.16 -19.33 26.92
N TYR A 49 -0.17 -20.40 27.73
CA TYR A 49 -1.14 -21.49 27.60
C TYR A 49 -2.60 -21.05 27.75
N LYS A 50 -2.87 -19.94 28.46
CA LYS A 50 -4.24 -19.42 28.68
C LYS A 50 -4.90 -18.94 27.39
N PHE A 51 -4.11 -18.53 26.39
CA PHE A 51 -4.63 -18.04 25.11
C PHE A 51 -4.93 -19.17 24.13
N SER A 52 -4.29 -20.33 24.27
CA SER A 52 -4.32 -21.43 23.31
C SER A 52 -5.74 -21.91 22.97
N PHE A 53 -6.61 -22.05 23.97
CA PHE A 53 -7.99 -22.53 23.75
C PHE A 53 -8.82 -21.53 22.95
N GLY A 54 -8.83 -20.27 23.37
CA GLY A 54 -9.58 -19.21 22.70
C GLY A 54 -9.13 -19.00 21.25
N LEU A 55 -7.83 -19.05 21.00
CA LEU A 55 -7.25 -18.98 19.66
C LEU A 55 -7.66 -20.18 18.79
N LYS A 56 -7.58 -21.42 19.31
CA LYS A 56 -8.06 -22.60 18.57
C LYS A 56 -9.54 -22.52 18.24
N LYS A 57 -10.36 -22.09 19.20
CA LYS A 57 -11.81 -21.88 19.04
C LYS A 57 -12.09 -20.82 17.97
N SER A 58 -11.37 -19.68 17.99
CA SER A 58 -11.56 -18.59 17.03
C SER A 58 -11.20 -19.00 15.61
N LEU A 59 -10.11 -19.74 15.44
CA LEU A 59 -9.72 -20.24 14.13
C LEU A 59 -10.70 -21.27 13.57
N LEU A 60 -11.21 -22.17 14.42
CA LEU A 60 -12.25 -23.12 14.02
C LEU A 60 -13.52 -22.39 13.54
N ASN A 61 -13.99 -21.42 14.32
CA ASN A 61 -15.17 -20.62 13.98
C ASN A 61 -14.97 -19.83 12.67
N TYR A 62 -13.79 -19.21 12.50
CA TYR A 62 -13.42 -18.52 11.26
C TYR A 62 -13.45 -19.47 10.06
N MET A 63 -12.84 -20.66 10.18
CA MET A 63 -12.81 -21.66 9.11
C MET A 63 -14.21 -22.16 8.71
N HIS A 64 -15.18 -22.11 9.62
CA HIS A 64 -16.56 -22.51 9.37
C HIS A 64 -17.51 -21.35 9.04
N GLY A 65 -17.03 -20.10 9.04
CA GLY A 65 -17.85 -18.94 8.73
C GLY A 65 -18.91 -18.63 9.79
N ILE A 66 -18.67 -18.97 11.06
CA ILE A 66 -19.64 -18.84 12.14
C ILE A 66 -19.09 -18.01 13.30
N ASN A 67 -19.99 -17.50 14.16
CA ASN A 67 -19.65 -16.90 15.46
C ASN A 67 -18.73 -15.65 15.39
N PHE A 68 -18.78 -14.89 14.31
CA PHE A 68 -18.02 -13.63 14.18
C PHE A 68 -18.49 -12.55 15.15
N ASP A 69 -19.77 -12.59 15.55
CA ASP A 69 -20.38 -11.63 16.45
C ASP A 69 -20.18 -11.96 17.93
N LEU A 70 -19.47 -13.06 18.25
CA LEU A 70 -19.22 -13.43 19.64
C LEU A 70 -18.35 -12.37 20.32
N PRO A 71 -18.80 -11.80 21.46
CA PRO A 71 -18.00 -10.88 22.24
C PRO A 71 -16.64 -11.47 22.62
N LEU A 72 -15.59 -10.64 22.62
CA LEU A 72 -14.20 -11.06 22.92
C LEU A 72 -14.09 -11.87 24.24
N LYS A 73 -14.90 -11.51 25.24
CA LYS A 73 -14.98 -12.18 26.56
C LYS A 73 -15.40 -13.66 26.50
N ASP A 74 -16.10 -14.08 25.45
CA ASP A 74 -16.63 -15.45 25.34
C ASP A 74 -15.62 -16.42 24.67
N TRP A 75 -14.46 -15.88 24.28
CA TRP A 75 -13.35 -16.65 23.73
C TRP A 75 -12.33 -17.08 24.79
N PHE A 76 -12.29 -16.42 25.95
CA PHE A 76 -11.27 -16.63 26.96
C PHE A 76 -11.85 -16.71 28.37
N ASP A 77 -11.38 -17.65 29.19
CA ASP A 77 -11.87 -17.87 30.56
C ASP A 77 -11.16 -17.00 31.62
N PHE A 78 -10.65 -15.83 31.20
CA PHE A 78 -9.98 -14.87 32.08
C PHE A 78 -10.47 -13.45 31.82
N LYS A 79 -10.25 -12.56 32.79
CA LYS A 79 -10.68 -11.17 32.69
C LYS A 79 -9.95 -10.46 31.55
N ILE A 80 -10.72 -9.93 30.60
CA ILE A 80 -10.20 -9.18 29.46
C ILE A 80 -10.22 -7.67 29.79
N PRO A 81 -9.15 -6.92 29.48
CA PRO A 81 -9.16 -5.47 29.62
C PRO A 81 -10.21 -4.83 28.70
N LYS A 82 -10.68 -3.64 29.06
CA LYS A 82 -11.60 -2.88 28.20
C LYS A 82 -10.86 -2.36 26.96
N THR A 83 -11.56 -2.31 25.83
CA THR A 83 -11.05 -1.70 24.60
C THR A 83 -10.74 -0.22 24.83
N THR A 84 -9.56 0.21 24.41
CA THR A 84 -9.14 1.62 24.45
C THR A 84 -9.40 2.37 23.15
N ILE A 85 -9.75 1.64 22.10
CA ILE A 85 -10.03 2.16 20.75
C ILE A 85 -11.51 2.56 20.65
N ASP A 86 -11.79 3.67 19.99
CA ASP A 86 -13.14 4.16 19.75
C ASP A 86 -13.96 3.15 18.89
N PRO A 87 -15.25 2.91 19.20
CA PRO A 87 -16.09 2.02 18.40
C PRO A 87 -16.18 2.38 16.92
N ASN A 88 -16.02 3.66 16.57
CA ASN A 88 -16.06 4.17 15.21
C ASN A 88 -14.69 4.28 14.56
N TYR A 89 -13.60 3.86 15.23
CA TYR A 89 -12.24 4.05 14.72
C TYR A 89 -12.04 3.58 13.27
N ILE A 90 -12.56 2.40 12.91
CA ILE A 90 -12.45 1.88 11.53
C ILE A 90 -13.24 2.76 10.56
N HIS A 91 -14.45 3.18 10.94
CA HIS A 91 -15.29 4.06 10.12
C HIS A 91 -14.58 5.40 9.90
N ASP A 92 -14.02 5.99 10.95
CA ASP A 92 -13.33 7.28 10.87
C ASP A 92 -12.05 7.18 10.02
N CYS A 93 -11.31 6.06 10.11
CA CYS A 93 -10.17 5.79 9.23
C CYS A 93 -10.58 5.69 7.75
N LEU A 94 -11.77 5.17 7.45
CA LEU A 94 -12.28 5.09 6.08
C LEU A 94 -12.81 6.43 5.56
N LEU A 95 -13.23 7.32 6.46
CA LEU A 95 -13.67 8.68 6.13
C LEU A 95 -12.52 9.67 6.01
N GLN A 96 -11.35 9.33 6.55
CA GLN A 96 -10.17 10.19 6.48
C GLN A 96 -9.80 10.39 5.01
N GLU A 97 -9.84 11.64 4.54
CA GLU A 97 -9.44 11.98 3.18
C GLU A 97 -8.00 11.48 2.93
N GLU A 98 -7.76 10.87 1.77
CA GLU A 98 -6.42 10.52 1.36
C GLU A 98 -5.55 11.78 1.39
N ASN A 99 -4.58 11.82 2.30
CA ASN A 99 -3.57 12.86 2.25
C ASN A 99 -2.85 12.71 0.89
N PHE A 100 -3.06 13.66 -0.01
CA PHE A 100 -2.35 13.77 -1.27
C PHE A 100 -0.90 14.19 -1.01
N GLU A 101 -0.13 13.32 -0.37
CA GLU A 101 1.28 13.56 -0.11
C GLU A 101 2.09 13.18 -1.35
N PHE A 102 2.74 14.17 -1.94
CA PHE A 102 3.59 13.94 -3.09
C PHE A 102 4.91 13.26 -2.69
N LYS A 103 5.05 11.99 -3.04
CA LYS A 103 6.27 11.20 -2.77
C LYS A 103 7.33 11.44 -3.86
N GLY A 104 8.10 12.52 -3.73
CA GLY A 104 9.15 12.88 -4.69
C GLY A 104 10.23 11.80 -4.91
N ASN A 105 10.53 10.98 -3.90
CA ASN A 105 11.53 9.91 -3.99
C ASN A 105 11.01 8.64 -4.67
N SER A 106 9.70 8.53 -4.94
CA SER A 106 9.14 7.36 -5.59
C SER A 106 9.60 7.24 -7.03
N LYS A 107 9.86 6.00 -7.47
CA LYS A 107 10.22 5.71 -8.86
C LYS A 107 8.95 5.53 -9.68
N LEU A 108 8.87 6.21 -10.81
CA LEU A 108 7.71 6.14 -11.70
C LEU A 108 7.96 5.15 -12.82
N ILE A 109 6.94 4.34 -13.11
CA ILE A 109 6.93 3.38 -14.23
C ILE A 109 5.69 3.65 -15.07
N PHE A 110 5.90 3.81 -16.38
CA PHE A 110 4.85 4.05 -17.36
C PHE A 110 4.62 2.79 -18.20
N LEU A 111 3.51 2.10 -17.98
CA LEU A 111 3.22 0.81 -18.64
C LEU A 111 2.64 0.96 -20.05
N ALA A 112 1.91 2.04 -20.30
CA ALA A 112 1.35 2.29 -21.62
C ALA A 112 2.35 3.04 -22.51
N LYS A 113 2.32 2.71 -23.80
CA LYS A 113 3.10 3.37 -24.84
C LYS A 113 2.14 4.01 -25.82
N ASN A 114 2.44 5.23 -26.25
CA ASN A 114 1.79 5.93 -27.37
C ASN A 114 0.25 5.90 -27.33
N PRO A 115 -0.39 6.68 -26.44
CA PRO A 115 -1.84 6.86 -26.50
C PRO A 115 -2.27 7.43 -27.85
N GLN A 116 -3.48 7.09 -28.29
CA GLN A 116 -4.11 7.80 -29.41
C GLN A 116 -4.55 9.18 -28.92
N VAL A 117 -4.15 10.24 -29.64
CA VAL A 117 -4.42 11.62 -29.25
C VAL A 117 -5.35 12.26 -30.28
N GLU A 118 -6.48 12.78 -29.81
CA GLU A 118 -7.43 13.55 -30.61
C GLU A 118 -7.52 14.98 -30.07
N TYR A 119 -7.22 15.97 -30.90
CA TYR A 119 -7.27 17.39 -30.54
C TYR A 119 -8.63 18.00 -30.85
N TYR A 120 -9.15 18.81 -29.94
CA TYR A 120 -10.40 19.53 -30.16
C TYR A 120 -10.43 20.85 -29.35
N THR A 121 -11.35 21.75 -29.70
CA THR A 121 -11.52 23.04 -29.02
C THR A 121 -12.86 23.10 -28.33
N LYS A 122 -12.86 23.49 -27.04
CA LYS A 122 -14.10 23.78 -26.29
C LYS A 122 -14.25 25.30 -26.16
N SER A 123 -15.45 25.81 -26.42
CA SER A 123 -15.78 27.20 -26.13
C SER A 123 -16.56 27.30 -24.82
N LYS A 124 -16.15 28.20 -23.93
CA LYS A 124 -16.86 28.48 -22.68
C LYS A 124 -16.85 29.99 -22.44
N LYS A 125 -18.03 30.60 -22.36
CA LYS A 125 -18.21 32.06 -22.17
C LYS A 125 -17.41 32.90 -23.18
N GLY A 126 -17.37 32.49 -24.44
CA GLY A 126 -16.65 33.20 -25.52
C GLY A 126 -15.13 33.00 -25.52
N LYS A 127 -14.55 32.27 -24.56
CA LYS A 127 -13.15 31.84 -24.60
C LYS A 127 -13.03 30.46 -25.22
N PHE A 128 -12.01 30.28 -26.06
CA PHE A 128 -11.67 29.00 -26.68
C PHE A 128 -10.52 28.36 -25.90
N PHE A 129 -10.66 27.08 -25.61
CA PHE A 129 -9.66 26.29 -24.91
C PHE A 129 -9.34 25.06 -25.75
N GLU A 130 -8.06 24.82 -25.99
CA GLU A 130 -7.58 23.65 -26.70
C GLU A 130 -7.40 22.48 -25.74
N PHE A 131 -8.03 21.35 -26.06
CA PHE A 131 -7.98 20.12 -25.29
C PHE A 131 -7.57 18.95 -26.18
N SER A 132 -7.08 17.91 -25.53
CA SER A 132 -6.77 16.62 -26.16
C SER A 132 -7.48 15.51 -25.40
N GLN A 133 -8.05 14.56 -26.14
CA GLN A 133 -8.50 13.28 -25.60
C GLN A 133 -7.40 12.25 -25.85
N LEU A 134 -6.86 11.67 -24.78
CA LEU A 134 -5.91 10.56 -24.87
C LEU A 134 -6.68 9.25 -24.65
N THR A 135 -6.58 8.34 -25.61
CA THR A 135 -7.19 7.02 -25.56
C THR A 135 -6.12 5.95 -25.39
N PHE A 136 -6.25 5.16 -24.32
CA PHE A 136 -5.38 4.04 -23.97
C PHE A 136 -6.14 2.73 -24.14
N HIS A 137 -5.62 1.86 -25.01
CA HIS A 137 -6.17 0.52 -25.21
C HIS A 137 -5.43 -0.46 -24.29
N LEU A 138 -6.06 -0.82 -23.17
CA LEU A 138 -5.52 -1.77 -22.19
C LEU A 138 -6.07 -3.16 -22.47
N LYS A 139 -5.46 -4.20 -21.88
CA LYS A 139 -5.94 -5.59 -22.01
C LYS A 139 -7.32 -5.80 -21.38
N THR A 140 -7.67 -4.97 -20.40
CA THR A 140 -8.90 -5.07 -19.59
C THR A 140 -10.01 -4.16 -20.08
N ASN A 141 -9.67 -2.98 -20.61
CA ASN A 141 -10.61 -1.91 -20.93
C ASN A 141 -9.96 -0.85 -21.84
N ILE A 142 -10.78 0.06 -22.37
CA ILE A 142 -10.31 1.28 -23.04
C ILE A 142 -10.50 2.44 -22.07
N LEU A 143 -9.41 3.14 -21.76
CA LEU A 143 -9.45 4.33 -20.91
C LEU A 143 -9.32 5.58 -21.77
N LYS A 144 -10.18 6.57 -21.53
CA LYS A 144 -10.15 7.88 -22.18
C LYS A 144 -10.01 8.97 -21.13
N ILE A 145 -9.01 9.83 -21.28
CA ILE A 145 -8.83 10.99 -20.42
C ILE A 145 -8.82 12.27 -21.25
N GLU A 146 -9.27 13.37 -20.65
CA GLU A 146 -9.27 14.69 -21.28
C GLU A 146 -8.31 15.61 -20.51
N VAL A 147 -7.40 16.25 -21.24
CA VAL A 147 -6.36 17.11 -20.68
C VAL A 147 -6.16 18.30 -21.61
N GLU A 148 -5.70 19.45 -21.09
CA GLU A 148 -5.30 20.59 -21.92
C GLU A 148 -4.22 20.16 -22.91
N LYS A 149 -4.26 20.71 -24.12
CA LYS A 149 -3.41 20.28 -25.24
C LYS A 149 -1.91 20.24 -24.90
N GLU A 150 -1.38 21.31 -24.31
CA GLU A 150 0.04 21.39 -23.97
C GLU A 150 0.45 20.35 -22.92
N LYS A 151 -0.42 20.09 -21.93
CA LYS A 151 -0.19 19.07 -20.89
C LYS A 151 -0.32 17.65 -21.45
N ALA A 152 -1.22 17.43 -22.41
CA ALA A 152 -1.36 16.17 -23.13
C ALA A 152 -0.12 15.85 -23.97
N ASP A 153 0.43 16.85 -24.65
CA ASP A 153 1.64 16.73 -25.46
C ASP A 153 2.85 16.43 -24.57
N TRP A 154 2.97 17.14 -23.44
CA TRP A 154 3.99 16.86 -22.43
C TRP A 154 3.87 15.43 -21.87
N LEU A 155 2.67 15.01 -21.47
CA LEU A 155 2.46 13.66 -20.93
C LEU A 155 2.80 12.58 -21.96
N SER A 156 2.42 12.79 -23.23
CA SER A 156 2.73 11.86 -24.32
C SER A 156 4.23 11.76 -24.56
N LYS A 157 4.96 12.88 -24.46
CA LYS A 157 6.44 12.91 -24.50
C LYS A 157 7.06 12.12 -23.34
N ILE A 158 6.60 12.35 -22.11
CA ILE A 158 7.09 11.64 -20.93
C ILE A 158 6.89 10.12 -21.04
N LEU A 159 5.70 9.70 -21.49
CA LEU A 159 5.39 8.28 -21.71
C LEU A 159 6.32 7.63 -22.75
N LEU A 160 6.70 8.38 -23.79
CA LEU A 160 7.60 7.91 -24.84
C LEU A 160 9.06 7.84 -24.37
N GLU A 161 9.52 8.83 -23.60
CA GLU A 161 10.90 8.94 -23.12
C GLU A 161 11.21 8.02 -21.93
N ASN A 162 10.19 7.59 -21.18
CA ASN A 162 10.34 6.77 -19.98
C ASN A 162 9.66 5.39 -20.11
N PRO A 163 10.00 4.57 -21.12
CA PRO A 163 9.37 3.27 -21.30
C PRO A 163 9.72 2.29 -20.16
N VAL A 164 8.89 1.26 -20.00
CA VAL A 164 9.08 0.19 -18.99
C VAL A 164 10.45 -0.48 -19.12
N GLU A 165 11.00 -0.56 -20.31
CA GLU A 165 12.29 -1.21 -20.57
C GLU A 165 13.49 -0.36 -20.12
N ASN A 166 13.31 0.93 -19.83
CA ASN A 166 14.41 1.79 -19.37
C ASN A 166 14.90 1.33 -17.99
N SER A 167 16.20 1.06 -17.86
CA SER A 167 16.82 0.60 -16.61
C SER A 167 16.87 1.69 -15.54
N LYS A 168 16.94 2.96 -15.96
CA LYS A 168 16.85 4.12 -15.06
C LYS A 168 15.42 4.65 -15.07
N LYS A 169 14.74 4.51 -13.93
CA LYS A 169 13.39 5.07 -13.73
C LYS A 169 13.49 6.51 -13.26
N ILE A 170 12.69 7.39 -13.86
CA ILE A 170 12.52 8.76 -13.41
C ILE A 170 11.88 8.77 -12.01
N THR A 171 12.34 9.63 -11.14
CA THR A 171 11.70 9.83 -9.83
C THR A 171 10.56 10.83 -9.94
N GLY A 172 9.63 10.80 -8.97
CA GLY A 172 8.59 11.82 -8.86
C GLY A 172 9.18 13.22 -8.87
N GLN A 173 10.24 13.46 -8.09
CA GLN A 173 10.87 14.78 -7.99
C GLN A 173 11.47 15.26 -9.33
N GLN A 174 12.09 14.35 -10.08
CA GLN A 174 12.62 14.68 -11.41
C GLN A 174 11.49 15.05 -12.38
N LEU A 175 10.40 14.27 -12.36
CA LEU A 175 9.23 14.55 -13.19
C LEU A 175 8.58 15.88 -12.82
N LYS A 176 8.47 16.18 -11.51
CA LYS A 176 7.96 17.46 -11.00
C LYS A 176 8.79 18.62 -11.53
N ASN A 177 10.12 18.54 -11.42
CA ASN A 177 11.01 19.58 -11.91
C ASN A 177 10.86 19.78 -13.43
N GLU A 178 10.82 18.71 -14.23
CA GLU A 178 10.63 18.82 -15.70
C GLU A 178 9.28 19.41 -16.09
N TYR A 179 8.23 19.14 -15.33
CA TYR A 179 6.91 19.75 -15.54
C TYR A 179 6.93 21.24 -15.20
N GLU A 180 7.53 21.59 -14.06
CA GLU A 180 7.57 22.96 -13.52
C GLU A 180 8.49 23.91 -14.32
N GLU A 181 9.30 23.39 -15.23
CA GLU A 181 10.01 24.20 -16.24
C GLU A 181 9.06 24.79 -17.29
N LYS A 182 7.89 24.19 -17.52
CA LYS A 182 6.95 24.58 -18.58
C LYS A 182 5.58 25.03 -18.06
N PHE A 183 5.15 24.50 -16.93
CA PHE A 183 3.81 24.71 -16.38
C PHE A 183 3.89 24.99 -14.89
N GLU A 184 2.88 25.68 -14.34
CA GLU A 184 2.78 25.88 -12.90
C GLU A 184 2.05 24.71 -12.21
N ASP A 185 2.31 24.52 -10.92
CA ASP A 185 1.60 23.61 -10.01
C ASP A 185 1.53 22.15 -10.47
N PHE A 186 2.67 21.43 -10.43
CA PHE A 186 2.69 20.01 -10.79
C PHE A 186 1.72 19.16 -9.97
N GLU A 187 1.60 19.42 -8.66
CA GLU A 187 0.75 18.62 -7.79
C GLU A 187 -0.73 18.74 -8.14
N LEU A 188 -1.19 19.93 -8.56
CA LEU A 188 -2.56 20.13 -9.04
C LEU A 188 -2.84 19.25 -10.26
N PHE A 189 -1.87 19.15 -11.18
CA PHE A 189 -1.96 18.26 -12.32
C PHE A 189 -1.86 16.78 -11.92
N TRP A 190 -0.90 16.42 -11.07
CA TRP A 190 -0.58 15.05 -10.67
C TRP A 190 -1.70 14.38 -9.85
N PHE A 191 -2.44 15.18 -9.09
CA PHE A 191 -3.60 14.75 -8.31
C PHE A 191 -4.94 15.01 -9.03
N SER A 192 -4.91 15.55 -10.25
CA SER A 192 -6.12 15.74 -11.05
C SER A 192 -6.78 14.41 -11.41
N LYS A 193 -8.11 14.43 -11.55
CA LYS A 193 -8.91 13.25 -11.91
C LYS A 193 -8.38 12.48 -13.14
N PRO A 194 -8.00 13.14 -14.26
CA PRO A 194 -7.40 12.45 -15.41
C PRO A 194 -6.16 11.63 -15.07
N ILE A 195 -5.24 12.17 -14.25
CA ILE A 195 -3.98 11.48 -13.90
C ILE A 195 -4.22 10.38 -12.86
N GLN A 196 -5.16 10.56 -11.94
CA GLN A 196 -5.57 9.50 -11.02
C GLN A 196 -6.17 8.31 -11.77
N GLN A 197 -7.00 8.54 -12.80
CA GLN A 197 -7.50 7.46 -13.64
C GLN A 197 -6.37 6.67 -14.32
N LEU A 198 -5.28 7.31 -14.71
CA LEU A 198 -4.12 6.61 -15.25
C LEU A 198 -3.43 5.73 -14.19
N LYS A 199 -3.32 6.21 -12.94
CA LYS A 199 -2.73 5.45 -11.83
C LYS A 199 -3.60 4.26 -11.44
N GLU A 200 -4.90 4.46 -11.29
CA GLU A 200 -5.89 3.42 -10.97
C GLU A 200 -5.93 2.30 -12.01
N ASN A 201 -5.75 2.63 -13.29
CA ASN A 201 -5.70 1.65 -14.39
C ASN A 201 -4.29 1.10 -14.64
N GLY A 202 -3.33 1.38 -13.75
CA GLY A 202 -1.96 0.86 -13.82
C GLY A 202 -1.12 1.39 -14.98
N ILE A 203 -1.55 2.46 -15.66
CA ILE A 203 -0.76 3.11 -16.71
C ILE A 203 0.46 3.80 -16.11
N ILE A 204 0.29 4.41 -14.93
CA ILE A 204 1.37 5.02 -14.14
C ILE A 204 1.45 4.27 -12.82
N LEU A 205 2.62 3.73 -12.50
CA LEU A 205 2.90 3.11 -11.21
C LEU A 205 3.95 3.91 -10.46
N SER A 206 3.76 4.06 -9.15
CA SER A 206 4.68 4.72 -8.23
C SER A 206 5.20 3.69 -7.23
N LEU A 207 6.51 3.43 -7.23
CA LEU A 207 7.20 2.51 -6.33
C LEU A 207 7.96 3.25 -5.23
#